data_AF-A0A495YWX7-F1
#
_entry.id   AF-A0A495YWX7-F1
#
_cell.length_a   1.000
_cell.length_b   1.000
_cell.length_c   1.000
_cell.angle_alpha   90.00
_cell.angle_beta   90.00
_cell.angle_gamma   90.00
#
_symmetry.space_group_name_H-M   'P 1'
#
loop_
_entity.id
_entity.type
_entity.pdbx_description
1 polymer ?
#
loop_
_entity_poly.entity_id
_entity_poly.type
_entity_poly.pdbx_seq_one_letter_code
_entity_poly.pdbx_strand_id
1 'polypeptide(L)' 'MQIDSLSELRQTLETMFARIETGEDILEQLEHINVLHQKLDPTAPKMLRHYLERKSYTKALALLETL' A
#
# COMPACT_ATOMS: atom_id res chain seq x y z
N MET A 1 -2.64 -16.28 2.20
CA MET A 1 -2.09 -15.36 3.22
C MET A 1 -1.26 -14.23 2.61
N GLN A 2 -0.23 -14.46 1.79
CA GLN A 2 0.54 -13.35 1.18
C GLN A 2 -0.21 -12.57 0.08
N ILE A 3 -0.95 -13.29 -0.78
CA ILE A 3 -1.79 -12.68 -1.84
C ILE A 3 -2.86 -11.76 -1.22
N ASP A 4 -3.40 -12.16 -0.07
CA ASP A 4 -4.43 -11.42 0.66
C ASP A 4 -3.86 -10.07 1.15
N SER A 5 -2.65 -10.05 1.72
CA SER A 5 -2.02 -8.82 2.19
C SER A 5 -1.59 -7.86 1.07
N LEU A 6 -1.17 -8.38 -0.10
CA LEU A 6 -0.84 -7.53 -1.25
C LEU A 6 -2.11 -6.93 -1.88
N SER A 7 -3.18 -7.72 -1.96
CA SER A 7 -4.48 -7.26 -2.45
C SER A 7 -5.08 -6.19 -1.53
N GLU A 8 -4.99 -6.40 -0.21
CA GLU A 8 -5.43 -5.46 0.81
C GLU A 8 -4.61 -4.17 0.79
N LEU A 9 -3.29 -4.26 0.61
CA LEU A 9 -2.42 -3.08 0.45
C LEU A 9 -2.78 -2.28 -0.80
N ARG A 10 -3.03 -2.97 -1.93
CA ARG A 10 -3.47 -2.33 -3.16
C ARG A 10 -4.79 -1.58 -2.94
N GLN A 11 -5.80 -2.25 -2.40
CA GLN A 11 -7.11 -1.63 -2.14
C GLN A 11 -7.02 -0.45 -1.17
N THR A 12 -6.16 -0.53 -0.15
CA THR A 12 -5.94 0.57 0.79
C THR A 12 -5.30 1.77 0.10
N LEU A 13 -4.33 1.56 -0.79
CA LEU A 13 -3.69 2.62 -1.58
C LEU A 13 -4.68 3.27 -2.56
N GLU A 14 -5.48 2.47 -3.29
CA GLU A 14 -6.54 2.96 -4.18
C GLU A 14 -7.56 3.82 -3.43
N THR A 15 -8.02 3.34 -2.26
CA THR A 15 -8.95 4.07 -1.40
C THR A 15 -8.35 5.39 -0.92
N MET A 16 -7.08 5.37 -0.50
CA MET A 16 -6.36 6.57 -0.07
C MET A 16 -6.30 7.61 -1.20
N PHE A 17 -5.97 7.20 -2.42
CA PHE A 17 -5.94 8.12 -3.56
C PHE A 17 -7.32 8.68 -3.90
N ALA A 18 -8.36 7.83 -3.91
CA ALA A 18 -9.73 8.29 -4.12
C ALA A 18 -10.17 9.33 -3.07
N ARG A 19 -9.83 9.11 -1.78
CA ARG A 19 -10.10 10.06 -0.69
C ARG A 19 -9.34 11.37 -0.85
N ILE A 20 -8.09 11.34 -1.33
CA ILE A 20 -7.32 12.56 -1.63
C ILE A 20 -8.02 13.38 -2.72
N GLU A 21 -8.54 12.73 -3.76
CA GLU A 21 -9.26 13.40 -4.85
C GLU A 21 -10.57 14.06 -4.38
N THR A 22 -11.26 13.45 -3.42
CA THR A 22 -12.52 13.96 -2.84
C THR A 22 -12.30 14.93 -1.67
N GLY A 23 -11.07 15.06 -1.16
CA GLY A 23 -10.73 15.87 0.01
C GLY A 23 -11.13 15.25 1.35
N GLU A 24 -11.33 13.93 1.39
CA GLU A 24 -11.65 13.16 2.59
C GLU A 24 -10.39 12.84 3.42
N ASP A 25 -10.60 12.53 4.70
CA ASP A 25 -9.50 12.15 5.61
C ASP A 25 -8.89 10.79 5.24
N ILE A 26 -7.55 10.72 5.27
CA ILE A 26 -6.78 9.53 4.89
C ILE A 26 -6.02 8.88 6.05
N LEU A 27 -6.24 9.32 7.29
CA LEU A 27 -5.45 8.90 8.44
C LEU A 27 -5.58 7.38 8.67
N GLU A 28 -6.80 6.86 8.55
CA GLU A 28 -7.11 5.43 8.61
C GLU A 28 -6.30 4.63 7.57
N GLN A 29 -6.23 5.09 6.33
CA GLN A 29 -5.50 4.42 5.25
C GLN A 29 -3.99 4.42 5.53
N LEU A 30 -3.45 5.54 6.05
CA LEU A 30 -2.04 5.65 6.40
C LEU A 30 -1.66 4.70 7.54
N GLU A 31 -2.49 4.59 8.58
CA GLU A 31 -2.30 3.64 9.68
C GLU A 31 -2.35 2.20 9.16
N HIS A 32 -3.33 1.89 8.31
CA HIS A 32 -3.48 0.56 7.76
C HIS A 32 -2.31 0.18 6.83
N ILE A 33 -1.84 1.08 5.98
CA ILE A 33 -0.64 0.87 5.15
C ILE A 33 0.58 0.55 6.02
N ASN A 34 0.76 1.22 7.16
CA ASN A 34 1.87 0.93 8.07
C ASN A 34 1.77 -0.48 8.68
N VAL A 35 0.57 -0.91 9.07
CA VAL A 35 0.32 -2.26 9.57
C VAL A 35 0.62 -3.30 8.49
N LEU A 36 0.15 -3.08 7.27
CA LEU A 36 0.38 -3.99 6.14
C LEU A 36 1.86 -4.06 5.76
N HIS A 37 2.56 -2.92 5.77
CA HIS A 37 4.00 -2.85 5.53
C HIS A 37 4.78 -3.73 6.51
N GLN A 38 4.45 -3.68 7.80
CA GLN A 38 5.10 -4.51 8.83
C GLN A 38 4.78 -6.01 8.67
N LYS A 39 3.61 -6.34 8.13
CA LYS A 39 3.15 -7.71 7.88
C LYS A 39 3.63 -8.29 6.55
N LEU A 40 4.30 -7.52 5.70
CA LEU A 40 4.80 -8.04 4.43
C LEU A 40 5.73 -9.23 4.68
N ASP A 41 5.46 -10.33 3.97
CA ASP A 41 6.26 -11.54 4.02
C ASP A 41 7.69 -11.28 3.49
N PRO A 42 8.74 -11.94 4.01
CA PRO A 42 10.12 -11.82 3.49
C PRO A 42 10.26 -12.08 1.99
N THR A 43 9.35 -12.85 1.39
CA THR A 43 9.30 -13.13 -0.05
C THR A 43 8.64 -12.02 -0.87
N ALA A 44 8.05 -11.00 -0.24
CA ALA A 44 7.49 -9.85 -0.93
C ALA A 44 8.56 -9.09 -1.73
N PRO A 45 8.23 -8.47 -2.87
CA PRO A 45 9.19 -7.75 -3.68
C PRO A 45 9.95 -6.69 -2.87
N LYS A 46 11.29 -6.73 -2.89
CA LYS A 46 12.14 -5.74 -2.17
C LYS A 46 11.81 -4.29 -2.55
N MET A 47 11.46 -4.06 -3.81
CA MET A 47 11.06 -2.74 -4.31
C MET A 47 9.77 -2.23 -3.67
N LEU A 48 8.82 -3.10 -3.34
CA LEU A 48 7.58 -2.71 -2.67
C LEU A 48 7.87 -2.13 -1.29
N ARG A 49 8.69 -2.84 -0.50
CA ARG A 49 9.15 -2.35 0.83
C ARG A 49 9.84 -1.00 0.70
N HIS A 50 10.78 -0.88 -0.24
CA HIS A 50 11.49 0.36 -0.48
C HIS A 50 10.56 1.53 -0.82
N TYR A 51 9.52 1.31 -1.63
CA TYR A 51 8.55 2.35 -1.95
C TYR A 51 7.70 2.74 -0.74
N LEU A 52 7.25 1.79 0.07
CA LEU A 52 6.48 2.06 1.29
C LEU A 52 7.31 2.84 2.32
N GLU A 53 8.57 2.46 2.56
CA GLU A 53 9.49 3.17 3.46
C GLU A 53 9.70 4.63 3.05
N ARG A 54 9.75 4.89 1.75
CA ARG A 54 9.92 6.24 1.19
C ARG A 54 8.59 6.99 1.01
N LYS A 55 7.47 6.40 1.43
CA LYS A 55 6.11 6.92 1.20
C LYS A 55 5.84 7.22 -0.28
N SER A 56 6.47 6.48 -1.17
CA SER A 56 6.29 6.58 -2.62
C SER A 56 5.08 5.74 -3.04
N TYR A 57 3.91 6.09 -2.51
CA TYR A 57 2.68 5.30 -2.63
C TYR A 57 2.22 5.11 -4.08
N THR A 58 2.47 6.07 -4.95
CA THR A 58 2.19 5.95 -6.40
C THR A 58 3.03 4.84 -7.04
N LYS A 59 4.30 4.72 -6.66
CA LYS A 59 5.18 3.65 -7.17
C LYS A 59 4.86 2.30 -6.55
N ALA A 60 4.46 2.30 -5.27
CA ALA A 60 4.00 1.09 -4.60
C ALA A 60 2.75 0.53 -5.29
N LEU A 61 1.75 1.38 -5.58
CA LEU A 61 0.54 0.99 -6.28
C LEU A 61 0.84 0.47 -7.70
N ALA A 62 1.61 1.23 -8.48
CA ALA A 62 1.99 0.81 -9.83
C ALA A 62 2.72 -0.54 -9.87
N LEU A 63 3.55 -0.84 -8.85
CA LEU A 63 4.17 -2.15 -8.73
C LEU A 63 3.14 -3.25 -8.41
N LEU A 64 2.23 -3.00 -7.46
CA LEU A 64 1.18 -3.95 -7.07
C LEU A 64 0.21 -4.28 -8.22
N GLU A 65 -0.03 -3.34 -9.14
CA GLU A 65 -0.85 -3.55 -10.34
C GLU A 65 -0.20 -4.48 -11.39
N THR A 66 1.11 -4.73 -11.25
CA THR A 66 1.86 -5.60 -12.18
C THR A 66 2.15 -7.00 -11.65
N LEU A 67 1.77 -7.27 -10.39
CA LEU A 67 1.91 -8.57 -9.73
C LEU A 67 0.66 -9.42 -9.96
#